data_AF-A0A1F5XYU7-F1
#
_entry.id   AF-A0A1F5XYU7-F1
#
_cell.length_a   1.000
_cell.length_b   1.000
_cell.length_c   1.000
_cell.angle_alpha   90.00
_cell.angle_beta   90.00
_cell.angle_gamma   90.00
#
_symmetry.space_group_name_H-M   'P 1'
#
loop_
_entity.id
_entity.type
_entity.pdbx_description
1 polymer ?
#
loop_
_entity_poly.entity_id
_entity_poly.type
_entity_poly.pdbx_seq_one_letter_code
_entity_poly.pdbx_strand_id
1 'polypeptide(L)'
;MKIPKNDIKIFIDFFNEACLKIRKEKPIFSRGKDGNLVKLALKKFSRQHLEMLAVWFLAKKPKMQLKIGAMLSKSMLEELGRKIKQPNFWKDLDSIFEKYYPRQI
;
A
#
# COMPACT_ATOMS: atom_id res chain seq x y z
N MET A 1 2.00 20.24 -7.20
CA MET A 1 2.95 19.40 -6.45
C MET A 1 3.73 18.51 -7.41
N LYS A 2 5.05 18.66 -7.50
CA LYS A 2 5.93 17.73 -8.23
C LYS A 2 6.09 16.48 -7.35
N ILE A 3 5.61 15.33 -7.79
CA ILE A 3 5.91 14.05 -7.13
C ILE A 3 7.38 13.74 -7.45
N PRO A 4 8.27 13.64 -6.45
CA PRO A 4 9.63 13.19 -6.69
C PRO A 4 9.58 11.83 -7.38
N LYS A 5 10.29 11.65 -8.51
CA LYS A 5 10.43 10.33 -9.17
C LYS A 5 10.90 9.24 -8.21
N ASN A 6 11.54 9.63 -7.11
CA ASN A 6 12.03 8.74 -6.08
C ASN A 6 10.90 8.06 -5.27
N ASP A 7 9.79 8.74 -4.98
CA ASP A 7 8.74 8.18 -4.12
C ASP A 7 8.01 6.99 -4.74
N ILE A 8 7.88 6.98 -6.08
CA ILE A 8 7.30 5.84 -6.79
C ILE A 8 8.19 4.62 -6.62
N LYS A 9 9.51 4.78 -6.81
CA LYS A 9 10.48 3.69 -6.67
C LYS A 9 10.52 3.20 -5.23
N ILE A 10 10.66 4.12 -4.26
CA ILE A 10 10.67 3.80 -2.82
C ILE A 10 9.43 3.01 -2.44
N PHE A 11 8.24 3.43 -2.90
CA PHE A 11 7.02 2.70 -2.60
C PHE A 11 6.97 1.30 -3.23
N ILE A 12 7.43 1.15 -4.49
CA ILE A 12 7.47 -0.16 -5.16
C ILE A 12 8.45 -1.10 -4.45
N ASP A 13 9.64 -0.61 -4.08
CA ASP A 13 10.63 -1.35 -3.31
C ASP A 13 10.04 -1.77 -1.95
N PHE A 14 9.41 -0.82 -1.23
CA PHE A 14 8.69 -1.11 0.01
C PHE A 14 7.60 -2.17 -0.17
N PHE A 15 6.78 -2.05 -1.21
CA PHE A 15 5.70 -3.02 -1.48
C PHE A 15 6.26 -4.42 -1.72
N ASN A 16 7.40 -4.52 -2.42
CA ASN A 16 8.10 -5.79 -2.61
C ASN A 16 8.58 -6.39 -1.29
N GLU A 17 9.24 -5.58 -0.46
CA GLU A 17 9.67 -6.02 0.87
C GLU A 17 8.48 -6.42 1.76
N ALA A 18 7.40 -5.66 1.75
CA ALA A 18 6.20 -5.94 2.52
C ALA A 18 5.54 -7.26 2.10
N CYS A 19 5.47 -7.55 0.80
CA CYS A 19 4.96 -8.84 0.31
C CYS A 19 5.78 -10.02 0.82
N LEU A 20 7.11 -9.89 0.74
CA LEU A 20 8.04 -10.89 1.26
C LEU A 20 7.95 -11.04 2.78
N LYS A 21 7.79 -9.93 3.51
CA LYS A 21 7.72 -9.94 4.98
C LYS A 21 6.40 -10.53 5.51
N ILE A 22 5.27 -10.17 4.90
CA ILE A 22 3.93 -10.49 5.41
C ILE A 22 3.41 -11.80 4.85
N ARG A 23 3.55 -12.01 3.53
CA ARG A 23 3.01 -13.20 2.85
C ARG A 23 4.08 -14.20 2.44
N LYS A 24 5.37 -13.86 2.57
CA LYS A 24 6.51 -14.70 2.13
C LYS A 24 6.45 -15.03 0.64
N GLU A 25 5.85 -14.15 -0.14
CA GLU A 25 5.63 -14.32 -1.58
C GLU A 25 6.08 -13.07 -2.33
N LYS A 26 6.59 -13.28 -3.55
CA LYS A 26 6.99 -12.17 -4.43
C LYS A 26 5.75 -11.53 -5.07
N PRO A 27 5.65 -10.19 -5.09
CA PRO A 27 4.59 -9.53 -5.83
C PRO A 27 4.76 -9.72 -7.34
N ILE A 28 3.64 -9.58 -8.04
CA ILE A 28 3.63 -9.57 -9.51
C ILE A 28 3.57 -8.12 -9.96
N PHE A 29 4.67 -7.63 -10.54
CA PHE A 29 4.74 -6.29 -11.09
C PHE A 29 4.53 -6.24 -12.59
N SER A 30 3.73 -5.28 -13.04
CA SER A 30 3.58 -4.89 -14.44
C SER A 30 4.32 -3.58 -14.69
N ARG A 31 5.49 -3.69 -15.34
CA ARG A 31 6.36 -2.54 -15.66
C ARG A 31 5.57 -1.45 -16.40
N GLY A 32 5.74 -0.19 -15.98
CA GLY A 32 5.02 0.96 -16.53
C GLY A 32 3.60 1.15 -15.98
N LYS A 33 2.77 0.08 -15.98
CA LYS A 33 1.39 0.15 -15.46
C LYS A 33 1.35 0.46 -13.96
N ASP A 34 2.09 -0.32 -13.17
CA ASP A 34 2.09 -0.13 -11.71
C ASP A 34 2.73 1.21 -11.32
N GLY A 35 3.80 1.62 -12.00
CA GLY A 35 4.42 2.94 -11.79
C GLY A 35 3.44 4.09 -12.04
N ASN A 36 2.59 3.99 -13.06
CA ASN A 36 1.54 4.97 -13.31
C ASN A 36 0.44 4.94 -12.23
N LEU A 37 0.04 3.76 -11.76
CA LEU A 37 -0.93 3.63 -10.67
C LEU A 37 -0.42 4.24 -9.36
N VAL A 38 0.82 3.94 -8.99
CA VAL A 38 1.47 4.54 -7.80
C VAL A 38 1.56 6.05 -7.96
N LYS A 39 1.97 6.53 -9.14
CA LYS A 39 2.00 7.98 -9.42
C LYS A 39 0.64 8.65 -9.24
N LEU A 40 -0.45 8.00 -9.66
CA LEU A 40 -1.81 8.52 -9.46
C LEU A 40 -2.23 8.48 -8.00
N ALA A 41 -1.88 7.40 -7.28
CA ALA A 41 -2.17 7.27 -5.86
C ALA A 41 -1.42 8.32 -5.01
N LEU A 42 -0.15 8.59 -5.34
CA LEU A 42 0.67 9.63 -4.71
C LEU A 42 0.16 11.06 -4.92
N LYS A 43 -0.76 11.29 -5.87
CA LYS A 43 -1.46 12.59 -5.99
C LYS A 43 -2.53 12.77 -4.91
N LYS A 44 -3.02 11.67 -4.33
CA LYS A 44 -4.15 11.66 -3.37
C LYS A 44 -3.69 11.34 -1.95
N PHE A 45 -2.65 10.53 -1.82
CA PHE A 45 -2.12 10.04 -0.55
C PHE A 45 -0.62 10.32 -0.45
N SER A 46 -0.12 10.54 0.77
CA SER A 46 1.32 10.57 1.02
C SER A 46 1.91 9.16 0.82
N ARG A 47 3.23 9.08 0.60
CA ARG A 47 3.92 7.80 0.48
C ARG A 47 3.70 6.91 1.70
N GLN A 48 3.83 7.47 2.90
CA GLN A 48 3.59 6.75 4.16
C GLN A 48 2.18 6.18 4.24
N HIS A 49 1.16 6.93 3.83
CA HIS A 49 -0.21 6.40 3.79
C HIS A 49 -0.32 5.23 2.80
N LEU A 50 0.34 5.29 1.64
CA LEU A 50 0.37 4.15 0.72
C LEU A 50 1.10 2.94 1.30
N GLU A 51 2.21 3.14 2.01
CA GLU A 51 2.95 2.08 2.70
C GLU A 51 2.07 1.39 3.75
N MET A 52 1.37 2.17 4.59
CA MET A 52 0.41 1.62 5.57
C MET A 52 -0.72 0.84 4.89
N LEU A 53 -1.29 1.39 3.81
CA LEU A 53 -2.33 0.72 3.03
C LEU A 53 -1.84 -0.60 2.41
N ALA A 54 -0.58 -0.64 1.95
CA ALA A 54 0.02 -1.86 1.44
C ALA A 54 0.12 -2.94 2.52
N VAL A 55 0.63 -2.60 3.71
CA VAL A 55 0.72 -3.54 4.83
C VAL A 55 -0.66 -4.05 5.23
N TRP A 56 -1.65 -3.16 5.33
CA TRP A 56 -3.03 -3.55 5.64
C TRP A 56 -3.65 -4.45 4.58
N PHE A 57 -3.47 -4.13 3.30
CA PHE A 57 -3.94 -4.97 2.19
C PHE A 57 -3.31 -6.37 2.26
N LEU A 58 -2.01 -6.42 2.49
CA LEU A 58 -1.28 -7.67 2.61
C LEU A 58 -1.76 -8.50 3.80
N ALA A 59 -2.01 -7.88 4.95
CA ALA A 59 -2.46 -8.55 6.16
C ALA A 59 -3.95 -8.97 6.13
N LYS A 60 -4.85 -8.12 5.61
CA LYS A 60 -6.32 -8.32 5.70
C LYS A 60 -6.94 -8.96 4.47
N LYS A 61 -6.29 -8.95 3.31
CA LYS A 61 -6.82 -9.52 2.05
C LYS A 61 -5.98 -10.70 1.55
N PRO A 62 -5.71 -11.74 2.36
CA PRO A 62 -4.74 -12.81 2.03
C PRO A 62 -5.04 -13.53 0.70
N LYS A 63 -6.33 -13.60 0.30
CA LYS A 63 -6.77 -14.24 -0.94
C LYS A 63 -6.61 -13.38 -2.21
N MET A 64 -6.30 -12.08 -2.09
CA MET A 64 -6.08 -11.22 -3.25
C MET A 64 -4.66 -11.36 -3.77
N GLN A 65 -4.50 -11.21 -5.09
CA GLN A 65 -3.19 -11.24 -5.74
C GLN A 65 -2.27 -10.13 -5.19
N LEU A 66 -0.98 -10.45 -5.06
CA LEU A 66 0.09 -9.56 -4.63
C LEU A 66 0.48 -8.58 -5.74
N LYS A 67 -0.47 -7.75 -6.16
CA LYS A 67 -0.31 -6.77 -7.24
C LYS A 67 -0.66 -5.38 -6.72
N ILE A 68 0.14 -4.39 -7.09
CA ILE A 68 -0.18 -2.98 -6.84
C ILE A 68 -1.54 -2.63 -7.48
N GLY A 69 -1.81 -3.13 -8.69
CA GLY A 69 -3.13 -2.96 -9.33
C GLY A 69 -4.29 -3.63 -8.59
N ALA A 70 -4.07 -4.71 -7.84
CA ALA A 70 -5.11 -5.32 -7.02
C ALA A 70 -5.40 -4.46 -5.79
N MET A 71 -4.34 -3.94 -5.15
CA MET A 71 -4.44 -2.98 -4.06
C MET A 71 -5.13 -1.68 -4.54
N LEU A 72 -4.77 -1.16 -5.71
CA LEU A 72 -5.35 0.09 -6.24
C LEU A 72 -6.54 -0.16 -7.18
N SER A 73 -7.16 -1.34 -7.11
CA SER A 73 -8.34 -1.64 -7.92
C SER A 73 -9.51 -0.76 -7.51
N LYS A 74 -10.40 -0.44 -8.44
CA LYS A 74 -11.54 0.46 -8.21
C LYS A 74 -12.37 0.03 -6.99
N SER A 75 -12.68 -1.26 -6.89
CA SER A 75 -13.43 -1.83 -5.76
C SER A 75 -12.69 -1.67 -4.42
N MET A 76 -11.36 -1.87 -4.41
CA MET A 76 -10.52 -1.65 -3.23
C MET A 76 -10.48 -0.17 -2.85
N LEU A 77 -10.32 0.73 -3.82
CA LEU A 77 -10.34 2.17 -3.60
C LEU A 77 -11.71 2.68 -3.11
N GLU A 78 -12.82 2.09 -3.57
CA GLU A 78 -14.16 2.39 -3.05
C GLU A 78 -14.33 1.89 -1.62
N GLU A 79 -13.85 0.68 -1.30
CA GLU A 79 -13.84 0.16 0.08
C GLU A 79 -12.99 1.04 1.00
N LEU A 80 -11.78 1.39 0.57
CA LEU A 80 -10.91 2.33 1.27
C LEU A 80 -11.56 3.68 1.40
N GLY A 81 -12.15 4.24 0.35
CA GLY A 81 -12.77 5.56 0.39
C GLY A 81 -13.91 5.64 1.42
N ARG A 82 -14.61 4.53 1.67
CA ARG A 82 -15.61 4.42 2.74
C ARG A 82 -14.95 4.26 4.12
N LYS A 83 -13.94 3.41 4.23
CA LYS A 83 -13.24 3.12 5.49
C LYS A 83 -12.37 4.28 5.98
N ILE A 84 -11.70 5.01 5.08
CA ILE A 84 -10.77 6.11 5.40
C ILE A 84 -11.48 7.31 6.02
N LYS A 85 -12.79 7.44 5.78
CA LYS A 85 -13.67 8.41 6.45
C LYS A 85 -13.97 8.02 7.91
N GLN A 86 -13.71 6.77 8.30
CA GLN A 86 -13.89 6.31 9.66
C GLN A 86 -12.57 6.49 10.45
N PRO A 87 -12.56 7.23 11.56
CA PRO A 87 -11.35 7.45 12.35
C PRO A 87 -10.75 6.14 12.90
N ASN A 88 -11.58 5.12 13.13
CA ASN A 88 -11.14 3.81 13.60
C ASN A 88 -10.32 3.05 12.56
N PHE A 89 -10.50 3.34 11.27
CA PHE A 89 -9.75 2.68 10.22
C PHE A 89 -8.27 3.08 10.25
N TRP A 90 -7.97 4.35 10.53
CA TRP A 90 -6.61 4.82 10.68
C TRP A 90 -5.92 4.19 11.89
N LYS A 91 -6.65 3.95 12.98
CA LYS A 91 -6.13 3.20 14.14
C LYS A 91 -5.84 1.73 13.83
N ASP A 92 -6.71 1.05 13.08
CA ASP A 92 -6.48 -0.34 12.63
C ASP A 92 -5.26 -0.40 11.69
N LEU A 93 -5.15 0.54 10.75
CA LEU A 93 -3.98 0.69 9.87
C LEU A 93 -2.69 0.87 10.65
N ASP A 94 -2.67 1.81 11.61
CA ASP A 94 -1.49 2.11 12.41
C ASP A 94 -1.09 0.91 13.26
N SER A 95 -2.04 0.28 13.96
CA SER A 95 -1.79 -0.93 14.76
C SER A 95 -1.23 -2.09 13.92
N ILE A 96 -1.78 -2.32 12.72
CA ILE A 96 -1.29 -3.35 11.81
C ILE A 96 0.09 -2.97 11.28
N PHE A 97 0.30 -1.70 10.95
CA PHE A 97 1.60 -1.23 10.48
C PHE A 97 2.68 -1.41 11.56
N GLU A 98 2.43 -0.99 12.80
CA GLU A 98 3.32 -1.18 13.94
C GLU A 98 3.62 -2.66 14.22
N LYS A 99 2.64 -3.55 14.04
CA LYS A 99 2.86 -4.99 14.18
C LYS A 99 3.92 -5.53 13.22
N TYR A 100 3.96 -5.04 11.98
CA TYR A 100 4.90 -5.52 10.96
C TYR A 100 6.16 -4.65 10.84
N TYR A 101 6.08 -3.38 11.20
CA TYR A 101 7.14 -2.38 11.15
C TYR A 101 7.14 -1.60 12.46
N PRO A 102 7.55 -2.24 13.57
CA PRO A 102 7.63 -1.56 14.86
C PRO A 102 8.64 -0.43 14.73
N ARG A 103 8.26 0.77 15.16
CA ARG A 103 9.19 1.90 15.22
C ARG A 103 10.28 1.51 16.21
N GLN A 104 11.52 1.35 15.73
CA GLN A 104 12.65 1.20 16.63
C GLN A 104 12.78 2.52 17.40
N ILE A 105 12.54 2.46 18.71
CA ILE A 105 12.85 3.52 19.68
C ILE A 105 14.35 3.50 19.92
#